data_AF-A0A8J3DLH3-F1
#
_entry.id   AF-A0A8J3DLH3-F1
#
_cell.length_a   1.000
_cell.length_b   1.000
_cell.length_c   1.000
_cell.angle_alpha   90.00
_cell.angle_beta   90.00
_cell.angle_gamma   90.00
#
_symmetry.space_group_name_H-M   'P 1'
#
loop_
_entity.id
_entity.type
_entity.pdbx_description
1 polymer ?
#
loop_
_entity_poly.entity_id
_entity_poly.type
_entity_poly.pdbx_seq_one_letter_code
_entity_poly.pdbx_strand_id
1 'polypeptide(L)'
;MQYHAQGKLPHPPHLMLRAAIESVWDNYDIIVIDSAPNLGTGTINVVCAADIIVVATPAELFDYSSVLQFFTMLLDLLKTVDLGGFEPVVRLLLTKYSLTTGNQSRWMEEQIRNTWGSMVLRQVVRVTDEVGKGQIKMRTVFEQAAYQRSTLNAWRNAVSIWEPVCQEIFDDLIKPRWED
;
A
#
# COMPACT_ATOMS: atom_id res chain seq x y z
N MET A 1 17.62 30.31 2.82
CA MET A 1 17.61 30.08 1.36
C MET A 1 18.99 30.38 0.75
N GLN A 2 20.03 29.59 1.05
CA GLN A 2 21.41 29.85 0.57
C GLN A 2 22.11 28.62 -0.04
N TYR A 3 21.39 27.54 -0.36
CA TYR A 3 22.00 26.26 -0.77
C TYR A 3 22.12 26.02 -2.28
N HIS A 4 21.65 26.92 -3.15
CA HIS A 4 21.55 26.63 -4.60
C HIS A 4 22.82 26.90 -5.44
N ALA A 5 23.94 27.32 -4.85
CA ALA A 5 25.10 27.80 -5.63
C ALA A 5 26.02 26.70 -6.22
N GLN A 6 25.82 25.41 -5.93
CA GLN A 6 26.75 24.34 -6.36
C GLN A 6 26.10 23.12 -7.02
N GLY A 7 24.79 23.13 -7.31
CA GLY A 7 24.11 22.00 -7.94
C GLY A 7 24.10 20.71 -7.12
N LYS A 8 24.48 20.76 -5.83
CA LYS A 8 24.41 19.64 -4.91
C LYS A 8 23.02 19.57 -4.29
N LEU A 9 22.42 18.38 -4.30
CA LEU A 9 21.17 18.13 -3.58
C LEU A 9 21.40 18.26 -2.06
N PRO A 10 20.41 18.77 -1.30
CA PRO A 10 20.53 18.94 0.14
C PRO A 10 20.61 17.60 0.90
N HIS A 11 20.05 16.54 0.34
CA HIS A 11 20.07 15.18 0.86
C HIS A 11 20.45 14.20 -0.25
N PRO A 12 20.92 12.99 0.09
CA PRO A 12 21.09 11.91 -0.89
C PRO A 12 19.81 11.71 -1.71
N PRO A 13 19.90 11.40 -3.02
CA PRO A 13 18.73 11.31 -3.89
C PRO A 13 17.60 10.39 -3.39
N HIS A 14 17.92 9.35 -2.62
CA HIS A 14 16.95 8.40 -2.06
C HIS A 14 16.26 8.89 -0.77
N LEU A 15 16.78 9.92 -0.11
CA LEU A 15 16.21 10.53 1.11
C LEU A 15 15.44 11.83 0.84
N MET A 16 15.41 12.29 -0.41
CA MET A 16 14.79 13.58 -0.76
C MET A 16 13.30 13.63 -0.39
N LEU A 17 12.55 12.54 -0.61
CA LEU A 17 11.14 12.48 -0.22
C LEU A 17 10.96 12.50 1.30
N ARG A 18 11.79 11.75 2.03
CA ARG A 18 11.77 11.73 3.50
C ARG A 18 12.00 13.12 4.07
N ALA A 19 13.04 13.81 3.61
CA ALA A 19 13.34 15.17 4.04
C ALA A 19 12.21 16.16 3.74
N ALA A 20 11.52 15.99 2.60
CA ALA A 20 10.36 16.81 2.27
C ALA A 20 9.18 16.52 3.23
N ILE A 21 8.93 15.26 3.56
CA ILE A 21 7.88 14.85 4.52
C ILE A 21 8.19 15.37 5.92
N GLU A 22 9.43 15.23 6.40
CA GLU A 22 9.89 15.73 7.71
C GLU A 22 9.68 17.25 7.86
N SER A 23 9.65 18.01 6.75
CA SER A 23 9.37 19.45 6.80
C SER A 23 7.90 19.82 7.08
N VAL A 24 6.97 18.86 6.92
CA VAL A 24 5.52 19.09 7.06
C VAL A 24 4.82 18.12 8.00
N TRP A 25 5.53 17.09 8.50
CA TRP A 25 4.94 15.96 9.22
C TRP A 25 4.14 16.37 10.47
N ASP A 26 4.58 17.40 11.20
CA ASP A 26 3.89 17.94 12.39
C ASP A 26 2.47 18.46 12.11
N ASN A 27 2.06 18.60 10.84
CA ASN A 27 0.74 19.06 10.45
C ASN A 27 -0.25 17.93 10.13
N TYR A 28 0.17 16.66 10.18
CA TYR A 28 -0.65 15.51 9.77
C TYR A 28 -0.44 14.32 10.70
N ASP A 29 -1.52 13.65 11.09
CA ASP A 29 -1.44 12.41 11.87
C ASP A 29 -0.96 11.22 11.01
N ILE A 30 -1.36 11.21 9.73
CA ILE A 30 -1.05 10.15 8.76
C ILE A 30 -0.70 10.81 7.41
N ILE A 31 0.39 10.34 6.80
CA ILE A 31 0.77 10.69 5.43
C ILE A 31 0.67 9.44 4.56
N VAL A 32 -0.20 9.48 3.54
CA VAL A 32 -0.34 8.40 2.56
C VAL A 32 0.46 8.73 1.32
N ILE A 33 1.36 7.82 0.94
CA ILE A 33 2.20 7.94 -0.25
C ILE A 33 1.70 6.93 -1.29
N ASP A 34 1.25 7.43 -2.44
CA ASP A 34 0.95 6.60 -3.61
C ASP A 34 1.99 6.87 -4.70
N SER A 35 2.53 5.80 -5.28
CA SER A 35 3.61 5.89 -6.26
C SER A 35 3.35 5.04 -7.47
N ALA A 36 3.76 5.53 -8.64
CA ALA A 36 3.67 4.77 -9.88
C ALA A 36 4.41 3.42 -9.75
N PRO A 37 3.95 2.36 -10.42
CA PRO A 37 4.52 1.02 -10.33
C PRO A 37 5.84 0.91 -11.12
N ASN A 38 6.85 1.69 -10.76
CA ASN A 38 8.16 1.69 -11.40
C ASN A 38 9.24 1.23 -10.43
N LEU A 39 10.29 0.58 -10.93
CA LEU A 39 11.44 0.16 -10.13
C LEU A 39 12.56 1.22 -10.23
N GLY A 40 12.18 2.50 -10.13
CA GLY A 40 13.07 3.64 -10.30
C GLY A 40 13.38 4.37 -8.99
N THR A 41 14.06 5.51 -9.09
CA THR A 41 14.41 6.36 -7.95
C THR A 41 13.19 6.81 -7.13
N GLY A 42 12.01 6.91 -7.75
CA GLY A 42 10.76 7.22 -7.08
C GLY A 42 10.39 6.19 -6.01
N THR A 43 10.35 4.91 -6.37
CA THR A 43 10.04 3.81 -5.44
C THR A 43 11.07 3.69 -4.33
N ILE A 44 12.35 3.92 -4.64
CA ILE A 44 13.40 3.96 -3.61
C ILE A 44 13.10 5.07 -2.58
N ASN A 45 12.74 6.26 -3.04
CA ASN A 45 12.37 7.37 -2.16
C ASN A 45 11.16 7.04 -1.29
N VAL A 46 10.14 6.37 -1.85
CA VAL A 46 8.95 5.93 -1.11
C VAL A 46 9.34 4.95 -0.01
N VAL A 47 10.17 3.95 -0.34
CA VAL A 47 10.67 2.97 0.63
C VAL A 47 11.45 3.64 1.77
N CYS A 48 12.29 4.63 1.45
CA CYS A 48 13.09 5.33 2.46
C CYS A 48 12.27 6.29 3.33
N ALA A 49 11.10 6.73 2.84
CA ALA A 49 10.27 7.73 3.51
C ALA A 49 9.08 7.16 4.30
N ALA A 50 8.64 5.94 4.01
CA ALA A 50 7.43 5.36 4.58
C ALA A 50 7.72 4.53 5.83
N ASP A 51 6.98 4.73 6.93
CA ASP A 51 7.03 3.88 8.14
C ASP A 51 6.44 2.47 7.92
N ILE A 52 5.45 2.40 7.03
CA ILE A 52 4.67 1.21 6.71
C ILE A 52 4.52 1.16 5.19
N ILE A 53 4.77 -0.01 4.61
CA ILE A 53 4.53 -0.28 3.19
C ILE A 53 3.50 -1.40 3.08
N VAL A 54 2.34 -1.09 2.50
CA VAL A 54 1.32 -2.07 2.15
C VAL A 54 1.40 -2.36 0.65
N VAL A 55 1.81 -3.57 0.31
CA VAL A 55 1.91 -4.04 -1.08
C VAL A 55 0.58 -4.69 -1.46
N ALA A 56 -0.16 -4.06 -2.37
CA ALA A 56 -1.37 -4.63 -2.93
C ALA A 56 -1.02 -5.75 -3.91
N THR A 57 -1.38 -6.99 -3.58
CA THR A 57 -1.06 -8.19 -4.35
C THR A 57 -2.34 -8.82 -4.85
N PRO A 58 -2.62 -8.80 -6.16
CA PRO A 58 -3.73 -9.56 -6.72
C PRO A 58 -3.59 -11.06 -6.39
N ALA A 59 -4.70 -11.71 -6.02
CA ALA A 59 -4.76 -13.15 -5.81
C ALA A 59 -4.83 -13.91 -7.15
N GLU A 60 -3.89 -13.64 -8.06
CA GLU A 60 -3.77 -14.20 -9.41
C GLU A 60 -2.35 -14.73 -9.64
N LEU A 61 -2.20 -15.79 -10.45
CA LEU A 61 -0.93 -16.50 -10.63
C LEU A 61 0.18 -15.63 -11.25
N PHE A 62 -0.17 -14.78 -12.21
CA PHE A 62 0.81 -13.95 -12.90
C PHE A 62 1.39 -12.84 -12.02
N ASP A 63 0.64 -12.41 -10.99
CA ASP A 63 1.05 -11.33 -10.08
C ASP A 63 1.96 -11.81 -8.94
N TYR A 64 1.97 -13.12 -8.64
CA TYR A 64 2.85 -13.71 -7.62
C TYR A 64 4.34 -13.49 -7.91
N SER A 65 4.75 -13.62 -9.18
CA SER A 65 6.14 -13.42 -9.60
C SER A 65 6.57 -11.94 -9.46
N SER A 66 5.68 -11.00 -9.74
CA SER A 66 5.93 -9.57 -9.60
C SER A 66 6.19 -9.16 -8.15
N VAL A 67 5.47 -9.76 -7.20
CA VAL A 67 5.68 -9.54 -5.76
C VAL A 67 7.03 -10.08 -5.31
N LEU A 68 7.43 -11.27 -5.77
CA LEU A 68 8.76 -11.80 -5.51
C LEU A 68 9.87 -10.88 -6.03
N GLN A 69 9.71 -10.35 -7.25
CA GLN A 69 10.66 -9.42 -7.83
C GLN A 69 10.73 -8.12 -7.02
N PHE A 70 9.59 -7.59 -6.58
CA PHE A 70 9.54 -6.41 -5.71
C PHE A 70 10.30 -6.65 -4.40
N PHE A 71 10.06 -7.77 -3.72
CA PHE A 71 10.79 -8.08 -2.48
C PHE A 71 12.28 -8.31 -2.70
N THR A 72 12.67 -8.93 -3.81
CA THR A 72 14.08 -9.09 -4.16
C THR A 72 14.75 -7.73 -4.33
N MET A 73 14.10 -6.81 -5.07
CA MET A 73 14.59 -5.43 -5.21
C MET A 73 14.64 -4.72 -3.86
N LEU A 74 13.59 -4.83 -3.04
CA LEU A 74 13.52 -4.20 -1.73
C LEU A 74 14.68 -4.67 -0.84
N LEU A 75 14.94 -5.98 -0.78
CA LEU A 75 16.05 -6.54 -0.01
C LEU A 75 17.39 -6.03 -0.51
N ASP A 76 17.58 -5.91 -1.83
CA ASP A 76 18.83 -5.38 -2.38
C ASP A 76 19.00 -3.88 -2.13
N LEU A 77 17.91 -3.11 -2.13
CA LEU A 77 17.89 -1.72 -1.69
C LEU A 77 18.31 -1.62 -0.21
N LEU A 78 17.67 -2.38 0.68
CA LEU A 78 17.96 -2.37 2.12
C LEU A 78 19.40 -2.76 2.45
N LYS A 79 20.06 -3.58 1.61
CA LYS A 79 21.49 -3.91 1.75
C LYS A 79 22.44 -2.81 1.29
N THR A 80 22.01 -1.97 0.36
CA THR A 80 22.88 -1.03 -0.36
C THR A 80 22.69 0.42 0.07
N VAL A 81 21.54 0.73 0.66
CA VAL A 81 21.16 2.07 1.07
C VAL A 81 21.09 2.12 2.59
N ASP A 82 21.78 3.09 3.17
CA ASP A 82 21.58 3.43 4.57
C ASP A 82 20.26 4.19 4.70
N LEU A 83 19.28 3.54 5.34
CA LEU A 83 17.98 4.15 5.63
C LEU A 83 18.02 5.12 6.83
N GLY A 84 19.20 5.38 7.41
CA GLY A 84 19.33 6.24 8.58
C GLY A 84 18.88 5.54 9.87
N GLY A 85 19.04 4.21 9.94
CA GLY A 85 18.70 3.41 11.13
C GLY A 85 17.21 3.05 11.26
N PHE A 86 16.42 3.24 10.21
CA PHE A 86 15.00 2.92 10.16
C PHE A 86 14.73 1.84 9.10
N GLU A 87 13.84 0.88 9.38
CA GLU A 87 13.38 -0.10 8.38
C GLU A 87 11.84 -0.09 8.30
N PRO A 88 11.25 0.03 7.11
CA PRO A 88 9.81 0.03 6.96
C PRO A 88 9.19 -1.30 7.31
N VAL A 89 8.05 -1.27 8.00
CA VAL A 89 7.24 -2.49 8.16
C VAL A 89 6.50 -2.77 6.86
N VAL A 90 6.80 -3.92 6.25
CA VAL A 90 6.16 -4.34 5.02
C VAL A 90 5.04 -5.35 5.28
N ARG A 91 3.89 -5.14 4.64
CA ARG A 91 2.73 -6.03 4.65
C ARG A 91 2.20 -6.27 3.25
N LEU A 92 1.60 -7.44 3.05
CA LEU A 92 0.92 -7.82 1.82
C LEU A 92 -0.58 -7.78 2.03
N LEU A 93 -1.28 -7.03 1.18
CA LEU A 93 -2.74 -7.02 1.12
C LEU A 93 -3.18 -7.80 -0.12
N LEU A 94 -3.87 -8.91 0.10
CA LEU A 94 -4.46 -9.65 -1.02
C LEU A 94 -5.64 -8.88 -1.61
N THR A 95 -5.60 -8.66 -2.92
CA THR A 95 -6.63 -7.92 -3.67
C THR A 95 -7.19 -8.76 -4.81
N LYS A 96 -8.25 -8.26 -5.46
CA LYS A 96 -9.00 -8.96 -6.52
C LYS A 96 -9.45 -10.38 -6.12
N TYR A 97 -9.74 -10.59 -4.83
CA TYR A 97 -10.13 -11.89 -4.35
C TYR A 97 -11.54 -12.25 -4.86
N SER A 98 -11.65 -13.36 -5.59
CA SER A 98 -12.92 -13.82 -6.15
C SER A 98 -13.51 -14.97 -5.33
N LEU A 99 -14.83 -15.00 -5.23
CA LEU A 99 -15.58 -16.13 -4.64
C LEU A 99 -16.33 -16.94 -5.70
N THR A 100 -16.20 -16.57 -6.98
CA THR A 100 -16.88 -17.24 -8.09
C THR A 100 -16.37 -18.67 -8.26
N THR A 101 -17.26 -19.64 -8.46
CA THR A 101 -16.86 -21.04 -8.67
C THR A 101 -15.82 -21.17 -9.79
N GLY A 102 -14.73 -21.91 -9.52
CA GLY A 102 -13.63 -22.15 -10.46
C GLY A 102 -12.48 -21.12 -10.44
N ASN A 103 -12.60 -20.04 -9.66
CA ASN A 103 -11.50 -19.10 -9.47
C ASN A 103 -10.35 -19.71 -8.63
N GLN A 104 -9.15 -19.14 -8.76
CA GLN A 104 -7.93 -19.63 -8.09
C GLN A 104 -7.50 -18.78 -6.89
N SER A 105 -8.31 -17.80 -6.45
CA SER A 105 -7.93 -16.85 -5.39
C SER A 105 -7.64 -17.52 -4.06
N ARG A 106 -8.41 -18.54 -3.66
CA ARG A 106 -8.14 -19.29 -2.41
C ARG A 106 -6.82 -20.06 -2.47
N TRP A 107 -6.59 -20.79 -3.57
CA TRP A 107 -5.34 -21.52 -3.74
C TRP A 107 -4.13 -20.56 -3.77
N MET A 108 -4.28 -19.41 -4.44
CA MET A 108 -3.24 -18.38 -4.47
C MET A 108 -3.00 -17.76 -3.09
N GLU A 109 -4.05 -17.46 -2.33
CA GLU A 109 -3.93 -17.01 -0.94
C GLU A 109 -3.13 -18.01 -0.10
N GLU A 110 -3.43 -19.31 -0.20
CA GLU A 110 -2.67 -20.35 0.50
C GLU A 110 -1.19 -20.33 0.11
N GLN A 111 -0.86 -20.21 -1.19
CA GLN A 111 0.55 -20.10 -1.63
C GLN A 111 1.23 -18.85 -1.08
N ILE A 112 0.60 -17.68 -1.19
CA ILE A 112 1.16 -16.41 -0.71
C ILE A 112 1.35 -16.45 0.81
N ARG A 113 0.38 -16.97 1.57
CA ARG A 113 0.51 -17.12 3.03
C ARG A 113 1.57 -18.14 3.42
N ASN A 114 1.74 -19.22 2.66
CA ASN A 114 2.84 -20.18 2.90
C ASN A 114 4.23 -19.55 2.66
N THR A 115 4.34 -18.65 1.70
CA THR A 115 5.62 -17.98 1.37
C THR A 115 5.94 -16.83 2.32
N TRP A 116 4.98 -15.96 2.64
CA TRP A 116 5.23 -14.72 3.40
C TRP A 116 4.61 -14.68 4.80
N GLY A 117 3.85 -15.71 5.19
CA GLY A 117 3.38 -15.92 6.55
C GLY A 117 2.68 -14.71 7.17
N SER A 118 3.21 -14.26 8.30
CA SER A 118 2.69 -13.13 9.09
C SER A 118 2.81 -11.77 8.40
N MET A 119 3.53 -11.66 7.27
CA MET A 119 3.53 -10.43 6.48
C MET A 119 2.21 -10.22 5.73
N VAL A 120 1.42 -11.27 5.52
CA VAL A 120 0.13 -11.17 4.80
C VAL A 120 -0.95 -10.74 5.77
N LEU A 121 -1.65 -9.65 5.46
CA LEU A 121 -2.82 -9.20 6.22
C LEU A 121 -3.89 -10.28 6.28
N ARG A 122 -4.65 -10.32 7.37
CA ARG A 122 -5.73 -11.28 7.59
C ARG A 122 -6.86 -11.03 6.61
N GLN A 123 -7.23 -9.77 6.41
CA GLN A 123 -8.30 -9.39 5.50
C GLN A 123 -7.83 -9.41 4.05
N VAL A 124 -8.79 -9.66 3.15
CA VAL A 124 -8.60 -9.66 1.70
C VAL A 124 -9.62 -8.74 1.05
N VAL A 125 -9.19 -8.01 0.01
CA VAL A 125 -10.09 -7.17 -0.79
C VAL A 125 -10.73 -8.01 -1.88
N ARG A 126 -12.04 -8.21 -1.77
CA ARG A 126 -12.84 -8.93 -2.76
C ARG A 126 -13.18 -8.04 -3.96
N VAL A 127 -13.39 -8.68 -5.11
CA VAL A 127 -13.88 -8.00 -6.32
C VAL A 127 -15.28 -7.46 -6.08
N THR A 128 -15.53 -6.20 -6.47
CA THR A 128 -16.85 -5.57 -6.48
C THR A 128 -16.94 -4.54 -7.60
N ASP A 129 -18.06 -4.50 -8.30
CA ASP A 129 -18.29 -3.52 -9.37
C ASP A 129 -18.38 -2.08 -8.85
N GLU A 130 -18.66 -1.89 -7.56
CA GLU A 130 -18.78 -0.55 -6.97
C GLU A 130 -17.46 0.22 -6.98
N VAL A 131 -16.32 -0.48 -6.93
CA VAL A 131 -14.99 0.15 -7.11
C VAL A 131 -14.86 0.71 -8.53
N GLY A 132 -15.18 -0.08 -9.55
CA GLY A 132 -15.13 0.37 -10.94
C GLY A 132 -16.08 1.54 -11.23
N LYS A 133 -17.30 1.50 -10.69
CA LYS A 133 -18.28 2.61 -10.80
C LYS A 133 -17.82 3.88 -10.09
N GLY A 134 -17.16 3.73 -8.94
CA GLY A 134 -16.54 4.84 -8.21
C GLY A 134 -15.39 5.47 -9.00
N GLN A 135 -14.52 4.62 -9.55
CA GLN A 135 -13.35 5.04 -10.33
C GLN A 135 -13.74 5.90 -11.54
N ILE A 136 -14.80 5.54 -12.28
CA ILE A 136 -15.32 6.34 -13.41
C ILE A 136 -15.65 7.79 -12.98
N LYS A 137 -15.99 7.98 -11.71
CA LYS A 137 -16.39 9.26 -11.12
C LYS A 137 -15.29 9.90 -10.28
N MET A 138 -14.08 9.32 -10.25
CA MET A 138 -12.98 9.73 -9.38
C MET A 138 -13.40 9.80 -7.89
N ARG A 139 -14.15 8.79 -7.43
CA ARG A 139 -14.60 8.66 -6.04
C ARG A 139 -14.28 7.30 -5.47
N THR A 140 -14.02 7.26 -4.17
CA THR A 140 -13.94 6.02 -3.41
C THR A 140 -15.33 5.41 -3.19
N VAL A 141 -15.38 4.17 -2.71
CA VAL A 141 -16.64 3.52 -2.28
C VAL A 141 -17.28 4.23 -1.08
N PHE A 142 -16.50 4.98 -0.30
CA PHE A 142 -16.96 5.70 0.89
C PHE A 142 -17.67 7.02 0.54
N GLU A 143 -17.40 7.58 -0.63
CA GLU A 143 -17.89 8.92 -1.05
C GLU A 143 -19.08 8.87 -2.02
N GLN A 144 -19.61 7.68 -2.29
CA GLN A 144 -20.71 7.52 -3.24
C GLN A 144 -22.04 7.95 -2.63
N ALA A 145 -22.57 9.09 -3.09
CA ALA A 145 -23.87 9.58 -2.68
C ALA A 145 -24.99 8.62 -3.09
N ALA A 146 -26.15 8.68 -2.41
CA ALA A 146 -27.25 7.74 -2.61
C ALA A 146 -27.74 7.63 -4.07
N TYR A 147 -27.68 8.71 -4.83
CA TYR A 147 -28.07 8.77 -6.25
C TYR A 147 -26.97 8.31 -7.21
N GLN A 148 -25.76 8.07 -6.71
CA GLN A 148 -24.57 7.75 -7.51
C GLN A 148 -24.09 6.31 -7.35
N ARG A 149 -24.55 5.61 -6.30
CA ARG A 149 -24.27 4.19 -6.03
C ARG A 149 -25.26 3.27 -6.74
N SER A 150 -24.96 1.97 -6.77
CA SER A 150 -25.95 0.94 -7.15
C SER A 150 -27.05 0.83 -6.08
N THR A 151 -27.70 -0.32 -5.96
CA THR A 151 -28.61 -0.57 -4.84
C THR A 151 -27.89 -0.34 -3.50
N LEU A 152 -28.63 0.12 -2.49
CA LEU A 152 -28.08 0.35 -1.14
C LEU A 152 -27.34 -0.89 -0.61
N ASN A 153 -27.82 -2.09 -0.94
CA ASN A 153 -27.20 -3.34 -0.54
C ASN A 153 -25.86 -3.59 -1.24
N ALA A 154 -25.75 -3.30 -2.55
CA ALA A 154 -24.48 -3.45 -3.27
C ALA A 154 -23.40 -2.53 -2.71
N TRP A 155 -23.76 -1.28 -2.40
CA TRP A 155 -22.85 -0.33 -1.74
C TRP A 155 -22.47 -0.77 -0.32
N ARG A 156 -23.42 -1.18 0.51
CA ARG A 156 -23.13 -1.72 1.85
C ARG A 156 -22.20 -2.93 1.79
N ASN A 157 -22.41 -3.81 0.82
CA ASN A 157 -21.52 -4.95 0.59
C ASN A 157 -20.11 -4.48 0.22
N ALA A 158 -19.98 -3.48 -0.66
CA ALA A 158 -18.69 -2.90 -1.01
C ALA A 158 -17.98 -2.29 0.21
N VAL A 159 -18.68 -1.50 1.02
CA VAL A 159 -18.14 -0.93 2.26
C VAL A 159 -17.70 -2.03 3.24
N SER A 160 -18.50 -3.09 3.40
CA SER A 160 -18.16 -4.22 4.28
C SER A 160 -16.94 -5.03 3.83
N ILE A 161 -16.49 -4.87 2.58
CA ILE A 161 -15.22 -5.45 2.09
C ILE A 161 -14.02 -4.61 2.57
N TRP A 162 -14.15 -3.28 2.55
CA TRP A 162 -13.03 -2.37 2.79
C TRP A 162 -12.87 -1.96 4.26
N GLU A 163 -13.96 -1.80 5.02
CA GLU A 163 -13.89 -1.41 6.44
C GLU A 163 -13.00 -2.34 7.28
N PRO A 164 -13.12 -3.68 7.20
CA PRO A 164 -12.24 -4.57 7.97
C PRO A 164 -10.77 -4.44 7.58
N VAL A 165 -10.48 -4.19 6.30
CA VAL A 165 -9.10 -4.00 5.80
C VAL A 165 -8.53 -2.70 6.37
N CYS A 166 -9.28 -1.61 6.31
CA CYS A 166 -8.87 -0.33 6.87
C CYS A 166 -8.67 -0.42 8.39
N GLN A 167 -9.57 -1.12 9.09
CA GLN A 167 -9.47 -1.32 10.54
C GLN A 167 -8.24 -2.14 10.91
N GLU A 168 -7.94 -3.22 10.17
CA GLU A 168 -6.72 -4.01 10.39
C GLU A 168 -5.45 -3.18 10.17
N ILE A 169 -5.37 -2.40 9.09
CA ILE A 169 -4.22 -1.52 8.83
C ILE A 169 -4.06 -0.50 9.96
N PHE A 170 -5.17 0.09 10.40
CA PHE A 170 -5.15 1.08 11.47
C PHE A 170 -4.71 0.48 12.80
N ASP A 171 -5.37 -0.58 13.27
CA ASP A 171 -5.13 -1.18 14.58
C ASP A 171 -3.78 -1.88 14.69
N ASP A 172 -3.35 -2.58 13.64
CA ASP A 172 -2.15 -3.42 13.71
C ASP A 172 -0.88 -2.69 13.27
N LEU A 173 -0.99 -1.67 12.41
CA LEU A 173 0.17 -1.02 11.81
C LEU A 173 0.30 0.43 12.26
N ILE A 174 -0.76 1.22 12.23
CA ILE A 174 -0.70 2.66 12.48
C ILE A 174 -0.74 2.96 13.98
N LYS A 175 -1.83 2.57 14.64
CA LYS A 175 -2.10 2.89 16.05
C LYS A 175 -0.97 2.53 17.01
N PRO A 176 -0.30 1.36 16.91
CA PRO A 176 0.80 1.02 17.81
C PRO A 176 1.99 2.00 17.75
N ARG A 177 2.11 2.80 16.68
CA ARG A 177 3.18 3.79 16.51
C ARG A 177 2.87 5.16 17.12
N TRP A 178 1.62 5.41 17.50
CA TRP A 178 1.22 6.65 18.18
C TRP A 178 1.23 6.54 19.70
N GLU A 179 1.25 5.31 20.22
CA GLU A 179 1.19 5.05 21.66
C GLU A 179 2.59 4.98 22.31
N ASP A 180 3.65 5.23 21.53
CA ASP A 180 5.06 5.39 21.95
C ASP A 180 5.49 6.87 21.91
#